data_AF-A0A1H0IUR4-F1
#
_entry.id   AF-A0A1H0IUR4-F1
#
_cell.length_a   1.000
_cell.length_b   1.000
_cell.length_c   1.000
_cell.angle_alpha   90.00
_cell.angle_beta   90.00
_cell.angle_gamma   90.00
#
_symmetry.space_group_name_H-M   'P 1'
#
loop_
_entity.id
_entity.type
_entity.pdbx_description
1 polymer ?
#
loop_
_entity_poly.entity_id
_entity_poly.type
_entity_poly.pdbx_seq_one_letter_code
_entity_poly.pdbx_strand_id
1 'polypeptide(L)'
;MWRIVRRHGHFVSDIVLELFTRDPQERRELRITRKYVKPGGRYGYVFTGLALALPRSRQRMFLWRLRRDARRIAPEDLEDLLDLGWRERQTAFWLIAAGRRSDVRSRLAQLPGGPLAMTGYGLALARLGTDRDAMLLEVYLRTPPNADRDDGHDRAEALAALLHLDEQLGTSRGQAFLDAAEANSDVLAESGHALEQELILMEGGVPDLRDRFIREGVYAPGWRGWRHPRSV
;
A
#
# COMPACT_ATOMS: atom_id res chain seq x y z
N MET A 1 -20.47 -3.10 9.95
CA MET A 1 -20.30 -1.64 10.18
C MET A 1 -18.83 -1.45 10.45
N TRP A 2 -18.09 -0.54 9.82
CA TRP A 2 -16.68 -0.30 10.20
C TRP A 2 -16.56 -0.32 11.73
N ARG A 3 -16.09 -1.43 12.31
CA ARG A 3 -15.72 -1.47 13.74
C ARG A 3 -14.38 -0.78 13.93
N ILE A 4 -13.94 -0.09 12.88
CA ILE A 4 -12.73 0.71 12.74
C ILE A 4 -13.02 2.20 13.06
N VAL A 5 -14.29 2.62 13.25
CA VAL A 5 -14.60 4.02 13.66
C VAL A 5 -14.90 4.17 15.16
N ARG A 6 -14.96 3.10 15.97
CA ARG A 6 -15.32 3.25 17.40
C ARG A 6 -14.67 2.27 18.36
N ARG A 7 -13.34 2.26 18.47
CA ARG A 7 -12.75 1.82 19.76
C ARG A 7 -11.49 2.49 20.25
N HIS A 8 -10.88 3.37 19.47
CA HIS A 8 -9.91 4.33 20.00
C HIS A 8 -10.28 5.70 19.47
N GLY A 9 -10.88 6.54 20.34
CA GLY A 9 -11.25 7.94 20.06
C GLY A 9 -10.06 8.86 19.75
N HIS A 10 -8.91 8.28 19.41
CA HIS A 10 -7.67 8.93 19.03
C HIS A 10 -7.32 8.69 17.55
N PHE A 11 -7.77 7.59 16.92
CA PHE A 11 -7.24 7.15 15.62
C PHE A 11 -7.66 8.03 14.41
N VAL A 12 -8.92 8.48 14.35
CA VAL A 12 -9.37 9.38 13.27
C VAL A 12 -8.92 10.83 13.52
N SER A 13 -8.76 11.20 14.79
CA SER A 13 -8.19 12.50 15.19
C SER A 13 -6.73 12.59 14.78
N ASP A 14 -5.95 11.54 15.01
CA ASP A 14 -4.52 11.50 14.68
C ASP A 14 -4.29 11.36 13.17
N ILE A 15 -5.12 10.65 12.41
CA ILE A 15 -5.05 10.67 10.93
C ILE A 15 -5.35 12.06 10.36
N VAL A 16 -6.23 12.83 11.02
CA VAL A 16 -6.59 14.19 10.63
C VAL A 16 -5.61 15.24 11.17
N LEU A 17 -4.93 15.00 12.30
CA LEU A 17 -3.88 15.88 12.85
C LEU A 17 -2.47 15.58 12.29
N GLU A 18 -2.13 14.32 12.02
CA GLU A 18 -0.97 13.87 11.24
C GLU A 18 -1.18 14.10 9.72
N LEU A 19 -2.12 14.96 9.34
CA LEU A 19 -2.10 15.62 8.03
C LEU A 19 -0.77 16.35 7.75
N PHE A 20 0.08 16.55 8.76
CA PHE A 20 1.38 17.22 8.68
C PHE A 20 2.58 16.29 8.97
N THR A 21 2.76 15.23 8.18
CA THR A 21 4.10 14.66 7.97
C THR A 21 4.92 15.68 7.16
N ARG A 22 6.19 15.93 7.56
CA ARG A 22 7.16 16.93 7.02
C ARG A 22 6.68 17.60 5.73
N ASP A 23 6.22 18.86 5.82
CA ASP A 23 5.92 19.62 4.60
C ASP A 23 7.21 19.70 3.77
N PRO A 24 7.19 19.32 2.48
CA PRO A 24 8.36 19.35 1.63
C PRO A 24 9.05 20.71 1.72
N GLN A 25 10.29 20.72 2.21
CA GLN A 25 11.00 21.97 2.51
C GLN A 25 11.80 22.44 1.31
N GLU A 26 12.32 21.49 0.54
CA GLU A 26 13.13 21.77 -0.63
C GLU A 26 12.28 21.88 -1.90
N ARG A 27 12.74 22.72 -2.85
CA ARG A 27 12.09 22.87 -4.16
C ARG A 27 11.96 21.54 -4.90
N ARG A 28 12.91 20.61 -4.70
CA ARG A 28 12.92 19.27 -5.29
C ARG A 28 11.79 18.40 -4.70
N GLU A 29 11.71 18.31 -3.38
CA GLU A 29 10.65 17.59 -2.67
C GLU A 29 9.26 18.13 -3.04
N LEU A 30 9.07 19.45 -3.06
CA LEU A 30 7.81 20.08 -3.46
C LEU A 30 7.39 19.71 -4.89
N ARG A 31 8.36 19.65 -5.81
CA ARG A 31 8.11 19.29 -7.22
C ARG A 31 7.63 17.84 -7.33
N ILE A 32 8.31 16.89 -6.66
CA ILE A 32 7.94 15.47 -6.73
C ILE A 32 6.61 15.20 -6.01
N THR A 33 6.38 15.79 -4.84
CA THR A 33 5.13 15.64 -4.09
C THR A 33 3.94 16.24 -4.83
N ARG A 34 4.08 17.40 -5.47
CA ARG A 34 3.01 17.97 -6.32
C ARG A 34 2.71 17.10 -7.55
N LYS A 35 3.74 16.49 -8.13
CA LYS A 35 3.58 15.68 -9.34
C LYS A 35 2.89 14.35 -9.04
N TYR A 36 3.21 13.71 -7.91
CA TYR A 36 2.78 12.33 -7.63
C TYR A 36 1.75 12.19 -6.49
N VAL A 37 1.68 13.13 -5.52
CA VAL A 37 1.01 12.90 -4.21
C VAL A 37 -0.12 13.89 -3.85
N LYS A 38 0.11 15.22 -3.90
CA LYS A 38 -0.82 16.29 -3.41
C LYS A 38 -2.03 16.56 -4.34
N PRO A 39 -3.05 17.37 -3.96
CA PRO A 39 -4.23 17.64 -4.80
C PRO A 39 -3.86 18.30 -6.14
N GLY A 40 -4.31 17.70 -7.25
CA GLY A 40 -3.81 17.93 -8.61
C GLY A 40 -2.85 16.81 -9.10
N GLY A 41 -2.31 16.06 -8.15
CA GLY A 41 -1.58 14.80 -8.28
C GLY A 41 -2.51 13.58 -8.25
N ARG A 42 -2.13 12.54 -8.99
CA ARG A 42 -3.04 11.53 -9.57
C ARG A 42 -3.40 10.37 -8.64
N TYR A 43 -2.67 10.19 -7.55
CA TYR A 43 -2.66 8.95 -6.77
C TYR A 43 -3.17 9.12 -5.34
N GLY A 44 -3.97 10.15 -5.05
CA GLY A 44 -4.64 10.30 -3.75
C GLY A 44 -5.47 9.07 -3.33
N TYR A 45 -5.91 8.26 -4.29
CA TYR A 45 -6.62 7.01 -4.07
C TYR A 45 -5.76 5.85 -3.55
N VAL A 46 -4.43 5.97 -3.66
CA VAL A 46 -3.47 4.93 -3.24
C VAL A 46 -3.48 4.78 -1.73
N PHE A 47 -3.27 5.86 -1.00
CA PHE A 47 -3.17 5.82 0.46
C PHE A 47 -4.53 5.80 1.19
N THR A 48 -5.63 5.81 0.45
CA THR A 48 -6.99 5.70 1.00
C THR A 48 -7.64 4.35 0.71
N GLY A 49 -6.97 3.45 -0.03
CA GLY A 49 -7.55 2.19 -0.54
C GLY A 49 -8.69 2.38 -1.54
N LEU A 50 -9.10 3.63 -1.81
CA LEU A 50 -10.25 3.96 -2.66
C LEU A 50 -10.04 3.55 -4.12
N ALA A 51 -8.80 3.32 -4.56
CA ALA A 51 -8.50 2.82 -5.90
C ALA A 51 -9.25 1.49 -6.19
N LEU A 52 -9.37 0.62 -5.18
CA LEU A 52 -10.06 -0.67 -5.27
C LEU A 52 -11.58 -0.51 -5.41
N ALA A 53 -12.15 0.55 -4.83
CA ALA A 53 -13.59 0.82 -4.89
C ALA A 53 -14.04 1.56 -6.17
N LEU A 54 -13.11 2.10 -6.97
CA LEU A 54 -13.46 2.86 -8.17
C LEU A 54 -14.25 2.01 -9.19
N PRO A 55 -15.17 2.61 -9.98
CA PRO A 55 -15.74 1.93 -11.13
C PRO A 55 -14.67 1.43 -12.09
N ARG A 56 -14.96 0.34 -12.78
CA ARG A 56 -13.99 -0.39 -13.59
C ARG A 56 -13.23 0.47 -14.61
N SER A 57 -13.93 1.38 -15.29
CA SER A 57 -13.31 2.31 -16.24
C SER A 57 -12.33 3.27 -15.59
N ARG A 58 -12.60 3.70 -14.35
CA ARG A 58 -11.72 4.57 -13.56
C ARG A 58 -10.53 3.79 -12.98
N GLN A 59 -10.72 2.55 -12.53
CA GLN A 59 -9.60 1.66 -12.16
C GLN A 59 -8.62 1.49 -13.33
N ARG A 60 -9.12 1.19 -14.54
CA ARG A 60 -8.29 1.07 -15.75
C ARG A 60 -7.52 2.35 -16.05
N MET A 61 -8.18 3.50 -15.96
CA MET A 61 -7.53 4.80 -16.20
C MET A 61 -6.48 5.11 -15.14
N PHE A 62 -6.79 4.86 -13.87
CA PHE A 62 -5.87 5.00 -12.74
C PHE A 62 -4.61 4.14 -12.97
N LEU A 63 -4.79 2.85 -13.24
CA LEU A 63 -3.69 1.91 -13.44
C LEU A 63 -2.86 2.25 -14.68
N TRP A 64 -3.50 2.68 -15.78
CA TRP A 64 -2.77 3.15 -16.96
C TRP A 64 -1.89 4.36 -16.65
N ARG A 65 -2.40 5.34 -15.89
CA ARG A 65 -1.60 6.50 -15.45
C ARG A 65 -0.47 6.06 -14.53
N LEU A 66 -0.78 5.22 -13.55
CA LEU A 66 0.20 4.72 -12.57
C LEU A 66 1.36 4.01 -13.26
N ARG A 67 1.07 3.06 -14.16
CA ARG A 67 2.08 2.34 -14.96
C ARG A 67 2.84 3.27 -15.92
N ARG A 68 2.22 4.33 -16.43
CA ARG A 68 2.90 5.32 -17.27
C ARG A 68 3.89 6.14 -16.44
N ASP A 69 3.50 6.58 -15.27
CA ASP A 69 4.35 7.38 -14.39
C ASP A 69 5.46 6.53 -13.76
N ALA A 70 5.15 5.29 -13.35
CA ALA A 70 6.11 4.32 -12.85
C ALA A 70 7.26 4.02 -13.84
N ARG A 71 6.97 4.04 -15.15
CA ARG A 71 7.99 3.88 -16.21
C ARG A 71 8.81 5.14 -16.50
N ARG A 72 8.33 6.31 -16.05
CA ARG A 72 8.91 7.62 -16.42
C ARG A 72 9.56 8.33 -15.24
N ILE A 73 9.23 7.97 -14.02
CA ILE A 73 9.86 8.53 -12.83
C ILE A 73 11.32 8.11 -12.81
N ALA A 74 12.21 9.09 -12.62
CA ALA A 74 13.63 8.83 -12.48
C ALA A 74 13.89 8.05 -11.17
N PRO A 75 14.88 7.14 -11.12
CA PRO A 75 15.20 6.39 -9.90
C PRO A 75 15.40 7.32 -8.69
N GLU A 76 16.08 8.45 -8.88
CA GLU A 76 16.38 9.41 -7.81
C GLU A 76 15.13 10.17 -7.34
N ASP A 77 14.14 10.39 -8.22
CA ASP A 77 12.85 10.96 -7.81
C ASP A 77 12.02 9.94 -7.01
N LEU A 78 12.20 8.65 -7.31
CA LEU A 78 11.49 7.55 -6.63
C LEU A 78 12.11 7.26 -5.26
N GLU A 79 13.44 7.29 -5.14
CA GLU A 79 14.17 7.20 -3.88
C GLU A 79 13.82 8.36 -2.94
N ASP A 80 13.77 9.60 -3.46
CA ASP A 80 13.31 10.74 -2.66
C ASP A 80 11.90 10.53 -2.09
N LEU A 81 10.96 9.98 -2.88
CA LEU A 81 9.61 9.71 -2.37
C LEU A 81 9.61 8.67 -1.24
N LEU A 82 10.52 7.69 -1.28
CA LEU A 82 10.68 6.70 -0.22
C LEU A 82 11.20 7.33 1.08
N ASP A 83 11.97 8.41 0.98
CA ASP A 83 12.63 9.08 2.11
C ASP A 83 11.75 10.15 2.78
N LEU A 84 10.66 10.52 2.11
CA LEU A 84 9.67 11.47 2.61
C LEU A 84 8.67 10.81 3.59
N GLY A 85 7.53 11.49 3.81
CA GLY A 85 6.46 11.04 4.68
C GLY A 85 5.76 9.77 4.20
N TRP A 86 4.91 9.21 5.05
CA TRP A 86 4.22 7.94 4.79
C TRP A 86 3.38 7.97 3.50
N ARG A 87 2.80 9.12 3.11
CA ARG A 87 2.00 9.27 1.88
C ARG A 87 2.85 9.20 0.61
N GLU A 88 3.97 9.92 0.61
CA GLU A 88 4.96 9.90 -0.44
C GLU A 88 5.53 8.50 -0.60
N ARG A 89 5.89 7.86 0.52
CA ARG A 89 6.41 6.50 0.56
C ARG A 89 5.40 5.48 0.04
N GLN A 90 4.15 5.55 0.47
CA GLN A 90 3.08 4.68 -0.03
C GLN A 90 2.89 4.86 -1.55
N THR A 91 2.96 6.10 -2.04
CA THR A 91 2.90 6.38 -3.48
C THR A 91 4.09 5.78 -4.23
N ALA A 92 5.30 5.87 -3.66
CA ALA A 92 6.50 5.25 -4.22
C ALA A 92 6.35 3.74 -4.34
N PHE A 93 5.86 3.07 -3.30
CA PHE A 93 5.61 1.63 -3.32
C PHE A 93 4.63 1.21 -4.41
N TRP A 94 3.54 1.95 -4.61
CA TRP A 94 2.60 1.70 -5.69
C TRP A 94 3.21 1.92 -7.08
N LEU A 95 4.08 2.92 -7.24
CA LEU A 95 4.83 3.13 -8.49
C LEU A 95 5.81 1.98 -8.74
N ILE A 96 6.50 1.49 -7.70
CA ILE A 96 7.39 0.33 -7.79
C ILE A 96 6.61 -0.91 -8.21
N ALA A 97 5.50 -1.20 -7.52
CA ALA A 97 4.62 -2.33 -7.78
C ALA A 97 4.06 -2.31 -9.22
N ALA A 98 3.56 -1.15 -9.67
CA ALA A 98 2.97 -0.99 -10.99
C ALA A 98 4.01 -1.04 -12.12
N GLY A 99 5.22 -0.53 -11.87
CA GLY A 99 6.32 -0.50 -12.83
C GLY A 99 7.26 -1.70 -12.77
N ARG A 100 7.14 -2.57 -11.76
CA ARG A 100 8.12 -3.61 -11.41
C ARG A 100 9.55 -3.05 -11.33
N ARG A 101 9.70 -1.92 -10.63
CA ARG A 101 10.96 -1.15 -10.53
C ARG A 101 11.97 -1.84 -9.61
N SER A 102 12.70 -2.81 -10.14
CA SER A 102 13.72 -3.56 -9.41
C SER A 102 15.04 -2.78 -9.19
N ASP A 103 15.21 -1.66 -9.88
CA ASP A 103 16.38 -0.77 -9.81
C ASP A 103 16.53 -0.08 -8.44
N VAL A 104 15.44 0.10 -7.69
CA VAL A 104 15.44 0.70 -6.34
C VAL A 104 15.47 -0.33 -5.21
N ARG A 105 15.72 -1.61 -5.51
CA ARG A 105 15.69 -2.69 -4.50
C ARG A 105 16.70 -2.48 -3.38
N SER A 106 17.89 -1.94 -3.70
CA SER A 106 18.89 -1.60 -2.69
C SER A 106 18.37 -0.57 -1.68
N ARG A 107 17.51 0.36 -2.11
CA ARG A 107 16.84 1.31 -1.22
C ARG A 107 15.74 0.65 -0.41
N LEU A 108 14.92 -0.23 -1.02
CA LEU A 108 13.91 -1.01 -0.30
C LEU A 108 14.52 -1.81 0.86
N ALA A 109 15.69 -2.43 0.65
CA ALA A 109 16.39 -3.18 1.69
C ALA A 109 16.84 -2.33 2.89
N GLN A 110 16.95 -1.01 2.74
CA GLN A 110 17.30 -0.08 3.81
C GLN A 110 16.09 0.48 4.55
N LEU A 111 14.88 0.18 4.08
CA LEU A 111 13.62 0.69 4.60
C LEU A 111 12.83 -0.49 5.15
N PRO A 112 13.04 -0.92 6.41
CA PRO A 112 12.07 -1.79 7.03
C PRO A 112 10.73 -1.04 7.03
N GLY A 113 9.66 -1.67 6.53
CA GLY A 113 8.35 -1.04 6.43
C GLY A 113 7.97 -0.43 7.78
N GLY A 114 7.69 0.86 7.79
CA GLY A 114 7.27 1.55 9.01
C GLY A 114 5.77 1.38 9.23
N PRO A 115 5.30 1.71 10.45
CA PRO A 115 3.87 1.83 10.75
C PRO A 115 3.17 2.58 9.63
N LEU A 116 2.11 1.98 9.07
CA LEU A 116 1.25 2.53 8.01
C LEU A 116 1.79 2.46 6.56
N ALA A 117 3.03 2.05 6.33
CA ALA A 117 3.60 1.92 4.99
C ALA A 117 3.82 0.46 4.57
N MET A 118 3.54 -0.50 5.46
CA MET A 118 3.78 -1.90 5.22
C MET A 118 2.90 -2.47 4.09
N THR A 119 1.62 -2.07 3.99
CA THR A 119 0.74 -2.49 2.88
C THR A 119 1.40 -2.23 1.53
N GLY A 120 1.93 -1.01 1.33
CA GLY A 120 2.63 -0.66 0.10
C GLY A 120 3.93 -1.42 -0.07
N TYR A 121 4.73 -1.53 0.99
CA TYR A 121 6.01 -2.24 0.95
C TYR A 121 5.83 -3.71 0.56
N GLY A 122 4.90 -4.42 1.22
CA GLY A 122 4.50 -5.78 0.91
C GLY A 122 4.02 -5.93 -0.54
N LEU A 123 3.14 -5.03 -1.00
CA LEU A 123 2.69 -4.99 -2.40
C LEU A 123 3.85 -4.82 -3.38
N ALA A 124 4.79 -3.91 -3.10
CA ALA A 124 5.95 -3.67 -3.96
C ALA A 124 6.83 -4.94 -4.06
N LEU A 125 7.14 -5.57 -2.93
CA LEU A 125 7.95 -6.80 -2.89
C LEU A 125 7.24 -7.98 -3.55
N ALA A 126 5.95 -8.18 -3.28
CA ALA A 126 5.12 -9.18 -3.95
C ALA A 126 5.14 -9.02 -5.47
N ARG A 127 5.07 -7.77 -5.96
CA ARG A 127 5.11 -7.46 -7.40
C ARG A 127 6.48 -7.61 -8.05
N LEU A 128 7.56 -7.45 -7.29
CA LEU A 128 8.93 -7.74 -7.75
C LEU A 128 9.19 -9.25 -7.80
N GLY A 129 8.70 -9.99 -6.80
CA GLY A 129 8.48 -11.42 -6.93
C GLY A 129 9.74 -12.29 -6.91
N THR A 130 10.86 -11.80 -6.36
CA THR A 130 12.12 -12.56 -6.32
C THR A 130 12.41 -13.13 -4.94
N ASP A 131 13.30 -14.12 -4.89
CA ASP A 131 13.81 -14.71 -3.66
C ASP A 131 14.36 -13.66 -2.67
N ARG A 132 15.03 -12.63 -3.21
CA ARG A 132 15.53 -11.49 -2.41
C ARG A 132 14.40 -10.68 -1.78
N ASP A 133 13.28 -10.54 -2.47
CA ASP A 133 12.13 -9.79 -1.97
C ASP A 133 11.45 -10.56 -0.82
N ALA A 134 11.38 -11.89 -0.91
CA ALA A 134 10.91 -12.75 0.18
C ALA A 134 11.84 -12.68 1.40
N MET A 135 13.17 -12.66 1.20
CA MET A 135 14.14 -12.49 2.28
C MET A 135 13.96 -11.17 3.04
N LEU A 136 13.60 -10.07 2.37
CA LEU A 136 13.36 -8.79 3.03
C LEU A 136 12.15 -8.84 3.98
N LEU A 137 11.07 -9.52 3.58
CA LEU A 137 9.90 -9.74 4.44
C LEU A 137 10.24 -10.67 5.61
N GLU A 138 11.01 -11.73 5.37
CA GLU A 138 11.46 -12.65 6.42
C GLU A 138 12.34 -11.93 7.46
N VAL A 139 13.26 -11.07 7.02
CA VAL A 139 14.09 -10.23 7.91
C VAL A 139 13.23 -9.28 8.75
N TYR A 140 12.24 -8.64 8.12
CA TYR A 140 11.27 -7.80 8.83
C TYR A 140 10.53 -8.60 9.91
N LEU A 141 9.99 -9.77 9.58
CA LEU A 141 9.24 -10.63 10.50
C LEU A 141 10.13 -11.21 11.61
N ARG A 142 11.41 -11.45 11.38
CA ARG A 142 12.35 -11.86 12.45
C ARG A 142 12.69 -10.74 13.42
N THR A 143 12.53 -9.49 12.99
CA THR A 143 12.79 -8.34 13.85
C THR A 143 11.71 -8.28 14.93
N PRO A 144 12.08 -8.19 16.22
CA PRO A 144 11.10 -8.15 17.31
C PRO A 144 10.20 -6.91 17.17
N PRO A 145 8.88 -7.06 17.41
CA PRO A 145 7.94 -5.94 17.34
C PRO A 145 8.34 -4.85 18.34
N ASN A 146 8.20 -3.59 17.92
CA ASN A 146 8.28 -2.48 18.86
C ASN A 146 6.92 -2.36 19.57
N ALA A 147 6.84 -2.80 20.83
CA ALA A 147 5.60 -2.89 21.60
C ALA A 147 4.82 -1.57 21.69
N ASP A 148 5.49 -0.42 21.58
CA ASP A 148 4.85 0.90 21.64
C ASP A 148 4.23 1.34 20.30
N ARG A 149 4.48 0.61 19.20
CA ARG A 149 4.16 1.03 17.82
C ARG A 149 3.55 -0.06 16.93
N ASP A 150 3.55 -1.31 17.38
CA ASP A 150 3.13 -2.45 16.57
C ASP A 150 1.84 -3.05 17.15
N ASP A 151 0.71 -2.70 16.53
CA ASP A 151 -0.61 -3.29 16.83
C ASP A 151 -0.81 -4.66 16.16
N GLY A 152 0.24 -5.20 15.52
CA GLY A 152 0.23 -6.47 14.81
C GLY A 152 -0.21 -6.35 13.35
N HIS A 153 -0.73 -5.20 12.90
CA HIS A 153 -1.23 -5.05 11.54
C HIS A 153 -0.11 -5.12 10.50
N ASP A 154 0.96 -4.35 10.69
CA ASP A 154 2.11 -4.38 9.76
C ASP A 154 2.72 -5.79 9.67
N ARG A 155 2.80 -6.51 10.79
CA ARG A 155 3.32 -7.88 10.79
C ARG A 155 2.41 -8.84 10.03
N ALA A 156 1.09 -8.69 10.18
CA ALA A 156 0.12 -9.45 9.40
C ALA A 156 0.22 -9.15 7.89
N GLU A 157 0.42 -7.89 7.50
CA GLU A 157 0.64 -7.49 6.11
C GLU A 157 1.94 -8.04 5.53
N ALA A 158 3.04 -7.97 6.29
CA ALA A 158 4.32 -8.54 5.89
C ALA A 158 4.24 -10.06 5.72
N LEU A 159 3.54 -10.75 6.64
CA LEU A 159 3.31 -12.18 6.56
C LEU A 159 2.43 -12.56 5.37
N ALA A 160 1.34 -11.82 5.12
CA ALA A 160 0.50 -12.01 3.94
C ALA A 160 1.31 -11.91 2.64
N ALA A 161 2.18 -10.90 2.53
CA ALA A 161 3.05 -10.75 1.38
C ALA A 161 4.08 -11.89 1.25
N LEU A 162 4.61 -12.39 2.36
CA LEU A 162 5.56 -13.51 2.36
C LEU A 162 4.87 -14.81 1.93
N LEU A 163 3.66 -15.08 2.42
CA LEU A 163 2.88 -16.26 2.02
C LEU A 163 2.53 -16.22 0.52
N HIS A 164 2.19 -15.04 -0.01
CA HIS A 164 2.00 -14.87 -1.45
C HIS A 164 3.28 -15.18 -2.25
N LEU A 165 4.45 -14.69 -1.79
CA LEU A 165 5.72 -15.00 -2.44
C LEU A 165 6.10 -16.48 -2.32
N ASP A 166 5.81 -17.11 -1.18
CA ASP A 166 6.01 -18.55 -0.97
C ASP A 166 5.20 -19.37 -1.98
N GLU A 167 3.93 -19.05 -2.19
CA GLU A 167 3.10 -19.69 -3.22
C GLU A 167 3.69 -19.47 -4.63
N GLN A 168 4.08 -18.23 -4.96
CA GLN A 168 4.64 -17.89 -6.26
C GLN A 168 5.99 -18.58 -6.55
N LEU A 169 6.84 -18.72 -5.52
CA LEU A 169 8.21 -19.25 -5.64
C LEU A 169 8.30 -20.75 -5.31
N GLY A 170 7.23 -21.36 -4.80
CA GLY A 170 7.23 -22.74 -4.31
C GLY A 170 8.08 -22.92 -3.05
N THR A 171 8.07 -21.92 -2.15
CA THR A 171 8.80 -21.96 -0.86
C THR A 171 7.84 -21.95 0.32
N SER A 172 8.37 -22.04 1.55
CA SER A 172 7.57 -22.11 2.78
C SER A 172 8.19 -21.31 3.93
N ARG A 173 8.74 -20.13 3.63
CA ARG A 173 9.42 -19.25 4.59
C ARG A 173 8.47 -18.69 5.65
N GLY A 174 7.24 -18.38 5.24
CA GLY A 174 6.17 -17.85 6.08
C GLY A 174 5.68 -18.84 7.14
N GLN A 175 5.90 -20.15 6.93
CA GLN A 175 5.39 -21.20 7.80
C GLN A 175 5.84 -21.02 9.26
N ALA A 176 7.08 -20.59 9.48
CA ALA A 176 7.64 -20.39 10.82
C ALA A 176 6.99 -19.23 11.60
N PHE A 177 6.22 -18.37 10.94
CA PHE A 177 5.57 -17.21 11.55
C PHE A 177 4.06 -17.41 11.75
N LEU A 178 3.47 -18.48 11.21
CA LEU A 178 2.04 -18.75 11.33
C LEU A 178 1.62 -19.06 12.77
N ASP A 179 2.44 -19.80 13.52
CA ASP A 179 2.16 -20.14 14.92
C ASP A 179 2.06 -18.88 15.80
N ALA A 180 2.91 -17.88 15.53
CA ALA A 180 2.84 -16.59 16.22
C ALA A 180 1.66 -15.71 15.75
N ALA A 181 1.16 -15.96 14.54
CA ALA A 181 0.05 -15.22 13.94
C ALA A 181 -1.32 -15.82 14.29
N GLU A 182 -1.40 -17.02 14.87
CA GLU A 182 -2.66 -17.69 15.23
C GLU A 182 -3.55 -16.81 16.14
N ALA A 183 -2.93 -16.09 17.07
CA ALA A 183 -3.60 -15.14 17.95
C ALA A 183 -4.27 -13.95 17.22
N ASN A 184 -3.84 -13.67 15.99
CA ASN A 184 -4.33 -12.59 15.12
C ASN A 184 -4.79 -13.12 13.75
N SER A 185 -5.30 -14.35 13.70
CA SER A 185 -5.70 -15.02 12.45
C SER A 185 -6.70 -14.22 11.61
N ASP A 186 -7.65 -13.53 12.23
CA ASP A 186 -8.58 -12.64 11.53
C ASP A 186 -7.86 -11.48 10.83
N VAL A 187 -6.88 -10.85 11.51
CA VAL A 187 -6.10 -9.74 10.96
C VAL A 187 -5.24 -10.23 9.79
N LEU A 188 -4.64 -11.41 9.91
CA LEU A 188 -3.87 -12.02 8.83
C LEU A 188 -4.75 -12.32 7.60
N ALA A 189 -5.96 -12.85 7.81
CA ALA A 189 -6.91 -13.10 6.73
C ALA A 189 -7.35 -11.79 6.04
N GLU A 190 -7.61 -10.73 6.80
CA GLU A 190 -7.93 -9.41 6.26
C GLU A 190 -6.77 -8.82 5.46
N SER A 191 -5.54 -8.88 5.99
CA SER A 191 -4.33 -8.41 5.30
C SER A 191 -4.05 -9.22 4.02
N GLY A 192 -4.26 -10.54 4.06
CA GLY A 192 -4.16 -11.43 2.89
C GLY A 192 -5.15 -11.03 1.78
N HIS A 193 -6.42 -10.87 2.13
CA HIS A 193 -7.44 -10.41 1.18
C HIS A 193 -7.11 -9.02 0.63
N ALA A 194 -6.69 -8.08 1.47
CA ALA A 194 -6.33 -6.73 1.05
C ALA A 194 -5.20 -6.74 0.00
N LEU A 195 -4.11 -7.47 0.27
CA LEU A 195 -3.00 -7.65 -0.66
C LEU A 195 -3.47 -8.30 -1.97
N GLU A 196 -4.29 -9.35 -1.90
CA GLU A 196 -4.83 -10.02 -3.09
C GLU A 196 -5.61 -9.03 -3.97
N GLN A 197 -6.47 -8.19 -3.38
CA GLN A 197 -7.23 -7.19 -4.12
C GLN A 197 -6.32 -6.15 -4.79
N GLU A 198 -5.23 -5.74 -4.14
CA GLU A 198 -4.24 -4.86 -4.72
C GLU A 198 -3.47 -5.52 -5.88
N LEU A 199 -3.09 -6.79 -5.73
CA LEU A 199 -2.44 -7.57 -6.79
C LEU A 199 -3.37 -7.74 -8.00
N ILE A 200 -4.63 -8.10 -7.78
CA ILE A 200 -5.67 -8.15 -8.82
C ILE A 200 -5.77 -6.80 -9.53
N LEU A 201 -5.81 -5.68 -8.79
CA LEU A 201 -5.80 -4.35 -9.40
C LEU A 201 -4.53 -4.11 -10.22
N MET A 202 -3.36 -4.47 -9.70
CA MET A 202 -2.06 -4.26 -10.34
C MET A 202 -1.90 -5.06 -11.63
N GLU A 203 -2.60 -6.17 -11.77
CA GLU A 203 -2.65 -6.98 -13.00
C GLU A 203 -3.72 -6.47 -13.97
N GLY A 204 -4.60 -5.60 -13.49
CA GLY A 204 -5.73 -5.10 -14.25
C GLY A 204 -6.88 -6.09 -14.25
N GLY A 205 -7.02 -6.92 -13.21
CA GLY A 205 -8.24 -7.65 -12.85
C GLY A 205 -9.27 -6.75 -12.15
N VAL A 206 -10.34 -7.34 -11.61
CA VAL A 206 -11.46 -6.61 -10.99
C VAL A 206 -11.48 -6.89 -9.48
N PRO A 207 -11.04 -5.94 -8.64
CA PRO A 207 -11.18 -6.07 -7.20
C PRO A 207 -12.65 -6.15 -6.77
N ASP A 208 -12.91 -6.93 -5.73
CA ASP A 208 -14.26 -7.19 -5.22
C ASP A 208 -14.81 -6.06 -4.32
N LEU A 209 -13.92 -5.19 -3.83
CA LEU A 209 -14.23 -4.22 -2.77
C LEU A 209 -15.43 -3.33 -3.14
N ARG A 210 -15.53 -2.93 -4.40
CA ARG A 210 -16.65 -2.11 -4.87
C ARG A 210 -17.98 -2.85 -4.75
N ASP A 211 -18.02 -4.10 -5.22
CA ASP A 211 -19.24 -4.89 -5.25
C ASP A 211 -19.64 -5.31 -3.83
N ARG A 212 -18.65 -5.57 -2.98
CA ARG A 212 -18.84 -5.74 -1.53
C ARG A 212 -19.47 -4.50 -0.90
N PHE A 213 -18.93 -3.30 -1.14
CA PHE A 213 -19.51 -2.06 -0.60
C PHE A 213 -20.92 -1.76 -1.11
N ILE A 214 -21.25 -2.14 -2.33
CA ILE A 214 -22.63 -2.01 -2.84
C ILE A 214 -23.55 -3.01 -2.16
N ARG A 215 -23.11 -4.26 -2.02
CA ARG A 215 -23.88 -5.34 -1.36
C ARG A 215 -24.14 -5.03 0.11
N GLU A 216 -23.16 -4.46 0.80
CA GLU A 216 -23.24 -4.05 2.20
C GLU A 216 -23.99 -2.71 2.40
N GLY A 217 -24.45 -2.06 1.32
CA GLY A 217 -25.18 -0.79 1.40
C GLY A 217 -24.32 0.42 1.76
N VAL A 218 -22.99 0.30 1.76
CA VAL A 218 -22.06 1.42 1.98
C VAL A 218 -22.17 2.44 0.85
N TYR A 219 -22.36 1.96 -0.38
CA TYR A 219 -22.59 2.80 -1.56
C TYR A 219 -23.85 2.38 -2.30
N ALA A 220 -24.62 3.37 -2.79
CA ALA A 220 -25.80 3.10 -3.59
C ALA A 220 -25.46 2.37 -4.91
N PRO A 221 -26.36 1.50 -5.41
CA PRO A 221 -26.28 0.97 -6.76
C PRO A 221 -26.14 2.12 -7.77
N GLY A 222 -25.03 2.15 -8.51
CA GLY A 222 -24.71 3.23 -9.45
C GLY A 222 -23.75 4.31 -8.92
N TRP A 223 -23.23 4.19 -7.69
CA TRP A 223 -22.14 5.05 -7.22
C TRP A 223 -20.95 5.02 -8.18
N ARG A 224 -20.54 6.21 -8.62
CA ARG A 224 -19.50 6.39 -9.65
C ARG A 224 -18.14 6.74 -9.08
N GLY A 225 -17.95 6.70 -7.76
CA GLY A 225 -16.74 7.21 -7.13
C GLY A 225 -16.77 8.72 -6.89
N TRP A 226 -16.01 9.20 -5.91
CA TRP A 226 -15.77 10.62 -5.67
C TRP A 226 -15.25 11.29 -6.96
N ARG A 227 -15.87 12.40 -7.36
CA ARG A 227 -15.31 13.24 -8.45
C ARG A 227 -14.16 14.03 -7.83
N HIS A 228 -12.94 13.84 -8.30
CA HIS A 228 -11.92 14.87 -8.08
C HIS A 228 -12.45 16.17 -8.71
N PRO A 229 -12.38 17.31 -8.01
CA PRO A 229 -12.60 18.61 -8.64
C PRO A 229 -11.73 18.66 -9.90
N ARG A 230 -12.30 19.10 -11.02
CA ARG A 230 -11.47 19.41 -12.18
C ARG A 230 -10.49 20.48 -11.69
N SER A 231 -9.20 20.17 -11.70
CA SER A 231 -8.16 21.18 -11.49
C SER A 231 -8.35 22.24 -12.56
N VAL A 232 -8.83 23.41 -12.13
CA VAL A 232 -8.84 24.66 -12.90
C VAL A 232 -7.40 25.10 -13.09
#